data_AF-A0A5C7JH43-F1
#
_entry.id   AF-A0A5C7JH43-F1
#
_cell.length_a   1.000
_cell.length_b   1.000
_cell.length_c   1.000
_cell.angle_alpha   90.00
_cell.angle_beta   90.00
_cell.angle_gamma   90.00
#
_symmetry.space_group_name_H-M   'P 1'
#
loop_
_entity.id
_entity.type
_entity.pdbx_description
1 polymer ?
#
loop_
_entity_poly.entity_id
_entity_poly.type
_entity_poly.pdbx_seq_one_letter_code
_entity_poly.pdbx_strand_id
1 'polypeptide(L)'
;MKIFLTLKTSIMSLITLYTKYFIKVGTSLKTLSHSTAGVTSSAGVLTAIVFSPVQKALGVFLLFLVLDFITGVLASFFEKKEAEKTDPSLKEKDLISSEKLKMSLVKFSTYVIGILGCWLLESVFFLKKISLNSISDKELTLTLICIGFCCIIEFYSIVFENFKRMGFDIRKKAMTIVKNVKKTKEEIES
;
A
#
# COMPACT_ATOMS: atom_id res chain seq x y z
N MET A 1 22.59 30.31 -5.78
CA MET A 1 21.96 30.08 -7.12
C MET A 1 22.15 28.66 -7.67
N LYS A 2 23.35 28.04 -7.58
CA LYS A 2 23.59 26.66 -8.07
C LYS A 2 22.70 25.58 -7.42
N ILE A 3 22.52 25.61 -6.09
CA ILE A 3 21.71 24.62 -5.35
C ILE A 3 20.24 24.60 -5.81
N PHE A 4 19.66 25.78 -6.07
CA PHE A 4 18.27 25.89 -6.51
C PHE A 4 18.09 25.38 -7.95
N LEU A 5 19.09 25.57 -8.82
CA LEU A 5 19.09 24.98 -10.14
C LEU A 5 19.17 23.45 -10.05
N THR A 6 20.11 22.90 -9.28
CA THR A 6 20.26 21.44 -9.10
C THR A 6 18.99 20.81 -8.53
N LEU A 7 18.38 21.45 -7.53
CA LEU A 7 17.12 20.99 -6.94
C LEU A 7 15.97 21.01 -7.97
N LYS A 8 15.85 22.07 -8.77
CA LYS A 8 14.85 22.17 -9.83
C LYS A 8 15.03 21.09 -10.91
N THR A 9 16.27 20.81 -11.33
CA THR A 9 16.55 19.76 -12.34
C THR A 9 16.29 18.37 -11.77
N SER A 10 16.64 18.12 -10.50
CA SER A 10 16.34 16.86 -9.82
C SER A 10 14.84 16.64 -9.63
N ILE A 11 14.09 17.67 -9.25
CA ILE A 11 12.62 17.60 -9.11
C ILE A 11 11.94 17.38 -10.47
N MET A 12 12.37 18.08 -11.53
CA MET A 12 11.82 17.89 -12.88
C MET A 12 12.14 16.50 -13.43
N SER A 13 13.35 15.98 -13.20
CA SER A 13 13.74 14.60 -13.51
C SER A 13 12.84 13.60 -12.78
N LEU A 14 12.59 13.84 -11.49
CA LEU A 14 11.76 13.00 -10.63
C LEU A 14 10.30 12.97 -11.11
N ILE A 15 9.70 14.14 -11.35
CA ILE A 15 8.33 14.24 -11.90
C ILE A 15 8.26 13.53 -13.25
N THR A 16 9.24 13.72 -14.12
CA THR A 16 9.27 13.05 -15.43
C THR A 16 9.40 11.53 -15.29
N LEU A 17 10.19 11.05 -14.34
CA LEU A 17 10.36 9.62 -14.07
C LEU A 17 9.08 9.00 -13.49
N TYR A 18 8.44 9.67 -12.53
CA TYR A 18 7.19 9.22 -11.91
C TYR A 18 6.02 9.29 -12.88
N THR A 19 5.93 10.33 -13.71
CA THR A 19 4.87 10.45 -14.73
C THR A 19 5.04 9.36 -15.79
N LYS A 20 6.28 9.09 -16.24
CA LYS A 20 6.56 7.93 -17.12
C LYS A 20 6.22 6.60 -16.45
N TYR A 21 6.46 6.46 -15.15
CA TYR A 21 6.12 5.25 -14.39
C TYR A 21 4.61 5.04 -14.31
N PHE A 22 3.84 6.08 -13.95
CA PHE A 22 2.38 6.02 -13.89
C PHE A 22 1.75 5.75 -15.25
N ILE A 23 2.23 6.41 -16.31
CA ILE A 23 1.77 6.14 -17.69
C ILE A 23 2.10 4.69 -18.08
N LYS A 24 3.31 4.20 -17.77
CA LYS A 24 3.74 2.84 -18.14
C LYS A 24 2.95 1.76 -17.41
N VAL A 25 2.73 1.91 -16.10
CA VAL A 25 1.87 1.01 -15.31
C VAL A 25 0.44 1.03 -15.83
N GLY A 26 -0.10 2.21 -16.15
CA GLY A 26 -1.42 2.35 -16.77
C GLY A 26 -1.52 1.66 -18.13
N THR A 27 -0.50 1.78 -18.98
CA THR A 27 -0.48 1.08 -20.29
C THR A 27 -0.36 -0.43 -20.14
N SER A 28 0.44 -0.95 -19.21
CA SER A 28 0.57 -2.40 -18.96
C SER A 28 -0.72 -3.02 -18.43
N LEU A 29 -1.47 -2.30 -17.59
CA LEU A 29 -2.81 -2.72 -17.15
C LEU A 29 -3.83 -2.71 -18.31
N LYS A 30 -3.75 -1.72 -19.20
CA LYS A 30 -4.60 -1.64 -20.40
C LYS A 30 -4.32 -2.76 -21.39
N THR A 31 -3.05 -3.17 -21.53
CA THR A 31 -2.64 -4.31 -22.38
C THR A 31 -3.06 -5.65 -21.79
N LEU A 32 -3.03 -5.81 -20.45
CA LEU A 32 -3.54 -7.00 -19.75
C LEU A 32 -5.07 -7.12 -19.83
N SER A 33 -5.80 -6.00 -19.92
CA SER A 33 -7.26 -5.99 -19.99
C SER A 33 -7.84 -6.31 -21.37
N HIS A 34 -7.03 -6.32 -22.44
CA HIS A 34 -7.54 -6.39 -23.83
C HIS A 34 -7.00 -7.54 -24.69
N SER A 35 -6.22 -8.48 -24.15
CA SER A 35 -5.73 -9.60 -24.97
C SER A 35 -5.93 -10.95 -24.31
N THR A 36 -6.98 -11.64 -24.74
CA THR A 36 -7.19 -13.09 -24.54
C THR A 36 -6.33 -13.93 -25.50
N ALA A 37 -5.40 -13.34 -26.26
CA ALA A 37 -4.67 -14.00 -27.34
C ALA A 37 -3.19 -13.56 -27.46
N GLY A 38 -2.46 -13.49 -26.34
CA GLY A 38 -1.08 -12.99 -26.32
C GLY A 38 -0.09 -13.79 -25.47
N VAL A 39 -0.37 -15.06 -25.19
CA VAL A 39 0.48 -15.89 -24.30
C VAL A 39 1.73 -16.46 -25.00
N THR A 40 1.90 -16.32 -26.31
CA THR A 40 2.91 -17.11 -27.04
C THR A 40 3.98 -16.33 -27.83
N SER A 41 4.07 -15.00 -27.77
CA SER A 41 5.05 -14.25 -28.58
C SER A 41 5.69 -13.03 -27.89
N SER A 42 6.01 -13.14 -26.60
CA SER A 42 6.79 -12.11 -25.88
C SER A 42 7.97 -12.64 -25.07
N ALA A 43 8.47 -13.85 -25.40
CA ALA A 43 9.66 -14.44 -24.80
C ALA A 43 11.00 -13.73 -25.14
N GLY A 44 10.97 -12.60 -25.86
CA GLY A 44 12.18 -11.97 -26.42
C GLY A 44 12.64 -10.65 -25.81
N VAL A 45 11.81 -9.89 -25.08
CA VAL A 45 12.25 -8.61 -24.47
C VAL A 45 11.54 -8.36 -23.14
N LEU A 46 11.61 -9.32 -22.21
CA LEU A 46 11.55 -8.99 -20.80
C LEU A 46 12.98 -8.79 -20.33
N THR A 47 13.55 -7.63 -20.67
CA THR A 47 14.64 -7.12 -19.85
C THR A 47 14.07 -7.06 -18.43
N ALA A 48 14.55 -7.92 -17.54
CA ALA A 48 14.18 -7.90 -16.15
C ALA A 48 14.46 -6.48 -15.67
N ILE A 49 13.42 -5.68 -15.47
CA ILE A 49 13.57 -4.31 -15.00
C ILE A 49 14.11 -4.45 -13.57
N VAL A 50 15.42 -4.26 -13.42
CA VAL A 50 16.07 -4.29 -12.11
C VAL A 50 15.74 -2.99 -11.41
N PHE A 51 14.58 -2.96 -10.76
CA PHE A 51 14.17 -1.85 -9.92
C PHE A 51 15.10 -1.71 -8.72
N SER A 52 15.41 -0.47 -8.35
CA SER A 52 16.14 -0.19 -7.11
C SER A 52 15.34 -0.66 -5.89
N PRO A 53 15.99 -0.95 -4.75
CA PRO A 53 15.28 -1.36 -3.53
C PRO A 53 14.20 -0.36 -3.11
N VAL A 54 14.48 0.95 -3.25
CA VAL A 54 13.53 2.02 -2.95
C VAL A 54 12.34 1.99 -3.91
N GLN A 55 12.56 1.77 -5.22
CA GLN A 55 11.47 1.64 -6.19
C GLN A 55 10.58 0.43 -5.91
N LYS A 56 11.17 -0.70 -5.53
CA LYS A 56 10.41 -1.90 -5.13
C LYS A 56 9.58 -1.63 -3.88
N ALA A 57 10.17 -0.98 -2.87
CA ALA A 57 9.46 -0.62 -1.65
C ALA A 57 8.31 0.37 -1.91
N LEU A 58 8.53 1.39 -2.75
CA LEU A 58 7.47 2.31 -3.18
C LEU A 58 6.36 1.60 -3.96
N GLY A 59 6.70 0.62 -4.80
CA GLY A 59 5.71 -0.21 -5.50
C GLY A 59 4.84 -1.01 -4.53
N VAL A 60 5.45 -1.64 -3.52
CA VAL A 60 4.73 -2.36 -2.46
C VAL A 60 3.87 -1.39 -1.63
N PHE A 61 4.41 -0.21 -1.31
CA PHE A 61 3.67 0.82 -0.57
C PHE A 61 2.44 1.32 -1.34
N LEU A 62 2.59 1.63 -2.62
CA LEU A 62 1.47 2.02 -3.50
C LEU A 62 0.44 0.90 -3.61
N LEU A 63 0.88 -0.36 -3.67
CA LEU A 63 -0.03 -1.51 -3.65
C LEU A 63 -0.83 -1.54 -2.35
N PHE A 64 -0.20 -1.34 -1.18
CA PHE A 64 -0.92 -1.28 0.09
C PHE A 64 -1.91 -0.11 0.16
N LEU A 65 -1.55 1.09 -0.32
CA LEU A 65 -2.48 2.22 -0.40
C LEU A 65 -3.72 1.91 -1.26
N VAL A 66 -3.51 1.27 -2.42
CA VAL A 66 -4.63 0.88 -3.29
C VAL A 66 -5.48 -0.20 -2.63
N LEU A 67 -4.87 -1.17 -1.94
CA LEU A 67 -5.59 -2.19 -1.19
C LEU A 67 -6.35 -1.60 0.01
N ASP A 68 -5.80 -0.63 0.75
CA ASP A 68 -6.50 0.09 1.82
C ASP A 68 -7.71 0.82 1.26
N PHE A 69 -7.57 1.51 0.12
CA PHE A 69 -8.69 2.18 -0.52
C PHE A 69 -9.79 1.19 -0.96
N ILE A 70 -9.41 0.10 -1.66
CA ILE A 70 -10.38 -0.92 -2.10
C ILE A 70 -11.07 -1.56 -0.90
N THR A 71 -10.31 -1.96 0.13
CA THR A 71 -10.87 -2.61 1.32
C THR A 71 -11.75 -1.66 2.14
N GLY A 72 -11.41 -0.37 2.19
CA GLY A 72 -12.24 0.67 2.81
C GLY A 72 -13.56 0.93 2.06
N VAL A 73 -13.52 0.90 0.72
CA VAL A 73 -14.74 0.98 -0.12
C VAL A 73 -15.59 -0.28 0.06
N LEU A 74 -15.00 -1.47 0.05
CA LEU A 74 -15.71 -2.72 0.29
C LEU A 74 -16.33 -2.77 1.68
N ALA A 75 -15.60 -2.37 2.73
CA ALA A 75 -16.13 -2.25 4.08
C ALA A 75 -17.35 -1.33 4.11
N SER A 76 -17.28 -0.17 3.45
CA SER A 76 -18.43 0.74 3.31
C SER A 76 -19.63 0.11 2.61
N PHE A 77 -19.37 -0.70 1.58
CA PHE A 77 -20.41 -1.40 0.83
C PHE A 77 -21.10 -2.47 1.69
N PHE A 78 -20.34 -3.23 2.47
CA PHE A 78 -20.90 -4.21 3.39
C PHE A 78 -21.71 -3.56 4.52
N GLU A 79 -21.18 -2.49 5.14
CA GLU A 79 -21.91 -1.70 6.15
C GLU A 79 -23.23 -1.15 5.57
N LYS A 80 -23.22 -0.61 4.35
CA LYS A 80 -24.44 -0.11 3.69
C LYS A 80 -25.43 -1.24 3.41
N LYS A 81 -24.95 -2.37 2.88
CA LYS A 81 -25.79 -3.54 2.58
C LYS A 81 -26.42 -4.12 3.84
N GLU A 82 -25.74 -4.05 4.97
CA GLU A 82 -26.28 -4.49 6.26
C GLU A 82 -27.28 -3.47 6.82
N ALA A 83 -26.97 -2.17 6.76
CA ALA A 83 -27.89 -1.11 7.18
C ALA A 83 -29.17 -1.03 6.33
N GLU A 84 -29.09 -1.31 5.02
CA GLU A 84 -30.23 -1.34 4.10
C GLU A 84 -31.23 -2.47 4.44
N LYS A 85 -30.78 -3.54 5.10
CA LYS A 85 -31.69 -4.59 5.60
C LYS A 85 -32.53 -4.11 6.79
N THR A 86 -32.05 -3.11 7.52
CA THR A 86 -32.70 -2.59 8.73
C THR A 86 -33.50 -1.32 8.44
N ASP A 87 -33.06 -0.49 7.49
CA ASP A 87 -33.77 0.72 7.07
C ASP A 87 -33.67 0.96 5.54
N PRO A 88 -34.76 0.74 4.78
CA PRO A 88 -34.78 0.86 3.33
C PRO A 88 -34.63 2.30 2.82
N SER A 89 -34.73 3.32 3.70
CA SER A 89 -34.56 4.74 3.33
C SER A 89 -33.09 5.13 3.07
N LEU A 90 -32.12 4.29 3.48
CA LEU A 90 -30.68 4.56 3.32
C LEU A 90 -30.12 4.24 1.93
N LYS A 91 -30.96 3.81 0.98
CA LYS A 91 -30.56 3.48 -0.41
C LYS A 91 -29.85 4.63 -1.12
N GLU A 92 -30.28 5.87 -0.90
CA GLU A 92 -29.78 7.04 -1.63
C GLU A 92 -28.46 7.62 -1.09
N LYS A 93 -27.96 7.16 0.06
CA LYS A 93 -26.70 7.68 0.60
C LYS A 93 -25.52 7.13 -0.21
N ASP A 94 -24.71 8.02 -0.79
CA ASP A 94 -23.56 7.66 -1.62
C ASP A 94 -22.59 6.70 -0.91
N LEU A 95 -22.18 5.64 -1.61
CA LEU A 95 -21.20 4.65 -1.13
C LEU A 95 -19.81 5.24 -0.94
N ILE A 96 -19.47 6.25 -1.74
CA ILE A 96 -18.23 7.01 -1.67
C ILE A 96 -18.57 8.38 -1.10
N SER A 97 -18.61 8.48 0.23
CA SER A 97 -18.68 9.79 0.87
C SER A 97 -17.43 10.59 0.47
N SER A 98 -17.64 11.84 0.05
CA SER A 98 -16.57 12.82 -0.20
C SER A 98 -15.55 12.88 0.94
N GLU A 99 -16.00 12.62 2.16
CA GLU A 99 -15.16 12.58 3.36
C GLU A 99 -14.13 11.44 3.34
N LYS A 100 -14.51 10.25 2.84
CA LYS A 100 -13.57 9.11 2.72
C LYS A 100 -12.48 9.38 1.68
N LEU A 101 -12.87 9.99 0.57
CA LEU A 101 -11.92 10.38 -0.48
C LEU A 101 -10.97 11.47 0.01
N LYS A 102 -11.48 12.47 0.76
CA LYS A 102 -10.66 13.49 1.43
C LYS A 102 -9.67 12.86 2.40
N MET A 103 -10.11 11.93 3.25
CA MET A 103 -9.23 11.25 4.21
C MET A 103 -8.15 10.41 3.53
N SER A 104 -8.49 9.69 2.46
CA SER A 104 -7.51 8.94 1.66
C SER A 104 -6.47 9.86 1.00
N LEU A 105 -6.91 11.00 0.46
CA LEU A 105 -6.02 11.99 -0.13
C LEU A 105 -5.08 12.61 0.91
N VAL A 106 -5.59 12.94 2.11
CA VAL A 106 -4.78 13.49 3.21
C VAL A 106 -3.74 12.46 3.66
N LYS A 107 -4.10 11.19 3.85
CA LYS A 107 -3.13 10.11 4.12
C LYS A 107 -2.04 10.06 3.05
N PHE A 108 -2.44 9.98 1.78
CA PHE A 108 -1.51 9.91 0.65
C PHE A 108 -0.54 11.10 0.66
N SER A 109 -1.05 12.32 0.79
CA SER A 109 -0.22 13.53 0.84
C SER A 109 0.76 13.53 2.02
N THR A 110 0.32 13.06 3.19
CA THR A 110 1.14 12.97 4.39
C THR A 110 2.30 12.00 4.20
N TYR A 111 2.03 10.83 3.62
CA TYR A 111 3.08 9.84 3.33
C TYR A 111 4.06 10.33 2.29
N VAL A 112 3.59 10.96 1.21
CA VAL A 112 4.47 11.51 0.16
C VAL A 112 5.39 12.57 0.76
N ILE A 113 4.85 13.49 1.57
CA ILE A 113 5.65 14.53 2.23
C ILE A 113 6.66 13.89 3.20
N GLY A 114 6.24 12.91 4.00
CA GLY A 114 7.12 12.21 4.94
C GLY A 114 8.28 11.49 4.24
N ILE A 115 7.98 10.73 3.19
CA ILE A 115 9.00 10.00 2.41
C ILE A 115 9.95 10.98 1.71
N LEU A 116 9.43 12.06 1.11
CA LEU A 116 10.27 13.10 0.51
C LEU A 116 11.13 13.81 1.55
N GLY A 117 10.60 14.08 2.74
CA GLY A 117 11.33 14.66 3.86
C GLY A 117 12.49 13.76 4.31
N CYS A 118 12.24 12.47 4.50
CA CYS A 118 13.29 11.50 4.81
C CYS A 118 14.34 11.40 3.72
N TRP A 119 13.93 11.42 2.44
CA TRP A 119 14.86 11.42 1.31
C TRP A 119 15.71 12.70 1.24
N LEU A 120 15.10 13.86 1.51
CA LEU A 120 15.82 15.13 1.57
C LEU A 120 16.82 15.15 2.74
N LEU A 121 16.42 14.66 3.92
CA LEU A 121 17.33 14.53 5.06
C LEU A 121 18.49 13.58 4.73
N GLU A 122 18.21 12.43 4.12
CA GLU A 122 19.24 11.49 3.68
C GLU A 122 20.21 12.14 2.68
N SER A 123 19.69 12.95 1.75
CA SER A 123 20.48 13.65 0.72
C SER A 123 21.29 14.83 1.27
N VAL A 124 20.73 15.60 2.20
CA VAL A 124 21.37 16.80 2.79
C VAL A 124 22.42 16.41 3.82
N PHE A 125 22.14 15.40 4.64
CA PHE A 125 23.04 14.94 5.70
C PHE A 125 24.01 13.85 5.24
N PHE A 126 23.96 13.45 3.97
CA PHE A 126 24.79 12.37 3.40
C PHE A 126 24.82 11.13 4.29
N LEU A 127 23.66 10.73 4.82
CA LEU A 127 23.57 9.68 5.82
C LEU A 127 24.13 8.37 5.23
N LYS A 128 25.09 7.79 5.95
CA LYS A 128 25.77 6.57 5.52
C LYS A 128 24.76 5.42 5.48
N LYS A 129 24.70 4.73 4.36
CA LYS A 129 23.81 3.58 4.18
C LYS A 129 24.26 2.45 5.10
N ILE A 130 23.31 1.78 5.73
CA ILE A 130 23.58 0.69 6.68
C ILE A 130 23.64 -0.61 5.88
N SER A 131 24.82 -1.23 5.79
CA SER A 131 25.00 -2.54 5.17
C SER A 131 24.69 -3.64 6.20
N LEU A 132 23.55 -4.30 6.07
CA LEU A 132 23.17 -5.42 6.93
C LEU A 132 23.62 -6.76 6.32
N ASN A 133 24.94 -6.96 6.23
CA ASN A 133 25.57 -8.13 5.58
C ASN A 133 25.14 -9.49 6.18
N SER A 134 24.52 -9.50 7.36
CA SER A 134 24.04 -10.73 8.01
C SER A 134 22.59 -11.09 7.69
N ILE A 135 21.80 -10.18 7.12
CA ILE A 135 20.35 -10.36 6.89
C ILE A 135 19.98 -10.11 5.42
N SER A 136 20.66 -9.19 4.73
CA SER A 136 20.39 -8.90 3.33
C SER A 136 21.58 -8.25 2.63
N ASP A 137 21.87 -8.67 1.39
CA ASP A 137 22.89 -8.04 0.53
C ASP A 137 22.54 -6.61 0.08
N LYS A 138 21.44 -6.04 0.58
CA LYS A 138 20.94 -4.74 0.19
C LYS A 138 21.19 -3.70 1.27
N GLU A 139 21.69 -2.55 0.82
CA GLU A 139 21.89 -1.38 1.65
C GLU A 139 20.54 -0.86 2.19
N LEU A 140 20.43 -0.79 3.51
CA LEU A 140 19.29 -0.23 4.20
C LEU A 140 19.49 1.28 4.31
N THR A 141 18.53 2.05 3.79
CA THR A 141 18.54 3.52 3.84
C THR A 141 17.43 4.05 4.75
N LEU A 142 17.58 5.27 5.24
CA LEU A 142 16.56 5.92 6.07
C LEU A 142 15.23 6.03 5.32
N THR A 143 15.29 6.37 4.03
CA THR A 143 14.11 6.38 3.16
C THR A 143 13.43 5.01 3.08
N LEU A 144 14.21 3.92 2.99
CA LEU A 144 13.67 2.56 2.93
C LEU A 144 12.97 2.16 4.24
N ILE A 145 13.54 2.53 5.39
CA ILE A 145 12.92 2.33 6.71
C ILE A 145 11.61 3.11 6.80
N CYS A 146 11.60 4.38 6.37
CA CYS A 146 10.42 5.23 6.38
C CYS A 146 9.28 4.62 5.53
N ILE A 147 9.60 4.18 4.30
CA ILE A 147 8.62 3.50 3.44
C ILE A 147 8.12 2.22 4.10
N GLY A 148 9.01 1.40 4.68
CA GLY A 148 8.63 0.19 5.40
C GLY A 148 7.68 0.45 6.57
N PHE A 149 7.93 1.51 7.34
CA PHE A 149 7.05 1.93 8.42
C PHE A 149 5.67 2.36 7.90
N CYS A 150 5.62 3.12 6.80
CA CYS A 150 4.36 3.49 6.16
C CYS A 150 3.58 2.24 5.68
N CYS A 151 4.26 1.24 5.11
CA CYS A 151 3.64 -0.03 4.73
C CYS A 151 3.03 -0.77 5.93
N ILE A 152 3.70 -0.77 7.10
CA ILE A 152 3.18 -1.42 8.31
C ILE A 152 1.90 -0.74 8.79
N ILE A 153 1.86 0.59 8.76
CA ILE A 153 0.65 1.36 9.12
C ILE A 153 -0.51 1.02 8.18
N GLU A 154 -0.27 1.00 6.87
CA GLU A 154 -1.32 0.66 5.89
C GLU A 154 -1.79 -0.78 6.04
N PHE A 155 -0.88 -1.72 6.28
CA PHE A 155 -1.24 -3.11 6.56
C PHE A 155 -2.13 -3.22 7.81
N TYR A 156 -1.82 -2.47 8.87
CA TYR A 156 -2.65 -2.42 10.07
C TYR A 156 -4.05 -1.87 9.77
N SER A 157 -4.16 -0.78 8.99
CA SER A 157 -5.43 -0.21 8.52
C SER A 157 -6.28 -1.25 7.77
N ILE A 158 -5.68 -1.97 6.82
CA ILE A 158 -6.37 -3.01 6.05
C ILE A 158 -6.91 -4.13 6.97
N VAL A 159 -6.02 -4.71 7.79
CA VAL A 159 -6.32 -5.95 8.53
C VAL A 159 -7.18 -5.70 9.78
N PHE A 160 -6.91 -4.62 10.52
CA PHE A 160 -7.59 -4.37 11.79
C PHE A 160 -8.76 -3.40 11.67
N GLU A 161 -8.73 -2.47 10.72
CA GLU A 161 -9.82 -1.52 10.51
C GLU A 161 -10.80 -2.04 9.46
N ASN A 162 -10.36 -2.17 8.20
CA ASN A 162 -11.26 -2.47 7.09
C ASN A 162 -11.85 -3.88 7.18
N PHE A 163 -11.04 -4.91 7.46
CA PHE A 163 -11.56 -6.29 7.59
C PHE A 163 -12.52 -6.45 8.77
N LYS A 164 -12.27 -5.75 9.88
CA LYS A 164 -13.18 -5.75 11.04
C LYS A 164 -14.54 -5.15 10.67
N ARG A 165 -14.54 -4.04 9.91
CA ARG A 165 -15.75 -3.37 9.40
C ARG A 165 -16.54 -4.22 8.40
N MET A 166 -15.87 -5.11 7.67
CA MET A 166 -16.52 -6.11 6.80
C MET A 166 -17.20 -7.26 7.58
N GLY A 167 -17.23 -7.21 8.91
CA GLY A 167 -17.79 -8.28 9.76
C GLY A 167 -16.83 -9.45 10.00
N PHE A 168 -15.60 -9.40 9.46
CA PHE A 168 -14.54 -10.36 9.78
C PHE A 168 -13.78 -9.86 11.01
N ASP A 169 -14.34 -10.11 12.19
CA ASP A 169 -13.65 -9.83 13.46
C ASP A 169 -12.57 -10.91 13.71
N ILE A 170 -11.42 -10.75 13.05
CA ILE A 170 -10.27 -11.67 13.11
C ILE A 170 -9.85 -11.89 14.56
N ARG A 171 -9.91 -10.85 15.40
CA ARG A 171 -9.55 -10.92 16.82
C ARG A 171 -10.52 -11.82 17.59
N LYS A 172 -11.83 -11.68 17.35
CA LYS A 172 -12.82 -12.59 17.96
C LYS A 172 -12.68 -14.02 17.45
N LYS A 173 -12.48 -14.23 16.14
CA LYS A 173 -12.26 -15.58 15.60
C LYS A 173 -11.00 -16.23 16.17
N ALA A 174 -9.89 -15.51 16.24
CA ALA A 174 -8.66 -16.01 16.85
C ALA A 174 -8.84 -16.32 18.34
N MET A 175 -9.51 -15.44 19.09
CA MET A 175 -9.78 -15.66 20.52
C MET A 175 -10.73 -16.86 20.75
N THR A 176 -11.69 -17.09 19.86
CA THR A 176 -12.57 -18.27 19.88
C THR A 176 -11.80 -19.54 19.58
N ILE A 177 -10.89 -19.54 18.59
CA ILE A 177 -10.02 -20.69 18.29
C ILE A 177 -9.14 -21.01 19.49
N VAL A 178 -8.50 -20.01 20.11
CA VAL A 178 -7.67 -20.21 21.31
C VAL A 178 -8.49 -20.76 22.49
N LYS A 179 -9.71 -20.24 22.71
CA LYS A 179 -10.61 -20.77 23.75
C LYS A 179 -11.02 -22.21 23.49
N ASN A 180 -11.31 -22.56 22.23
CA ASN A 180 -11.69 -23.92 21.87
C ASN A 180 -10.52 -24.89 22.04
N VAL A 181 -9.30 -24.50 21.62
CA VAL A 181 -8.08 -25.29 21.84
C VAL A 181 -7.82 -25.49 23.33
N LYS A 182 -8.01 -24.45 24.15
CA LYS A 182 -7.85 -24.56 25.61
C LYS A 182 -8.86 -25.51 26.24
N LYS A 183 -10.13 -25.43 25.83
CA LYS A 183 -11.18 -26.36 26.29
C LYS A 183 -10.91 -27.81 25.89
N THR A 184 -10.50 -28.06 24.64
CA THR A 184 -10.16 -29.40 24.18
C THR A 184 -8.95 -29.98 24.93
N LYS A 185 -7.99 -29.14 25.34
CA LYS A 185 -6.86 -29.59 26.19
C LYS A 185 -7.34 -30.00 27.59
N GLU A 186 -8.25 -29.23 28.19
CA GLU A 186 -8.84 -29.52 29.51
C GLU A 186 -9.71 -30.79 29.50
N GLU A 187 -10.38 -31.11 28.38
CA GLU A 187 -11.17 -32.35 28.21
C GLU A 187 -10.31 -33.61 27.96
N ILE A 188 -9.07 -33.46 27.47
CA ILE A 188 -8.14 -34.59 27.24
C ILE A 188 -7.30 -34.90 28.50
N GLU A 189 -7.11 -33.92 29.39
CA GLU A 189 -6.38 -34.08 30.66
C GLU A 189 -7.29 -34.50 31.85
N SER A 190 -8.61 -34.62 31.63
CA SER A 190 -9.60 -35.16 32.59
C SER A 190 -9.96 -36.61 32.29
#